data_AF-A0A6G1RZQ4-F1
#
_entry.id   AF-A0A6G1RZQ4-F1
#
_cell.length_a   1.000
_cell.length_b   1.000
_cell.length_c   1.000
_cell.angle_alpha   90.00
_cell.angle_beta   90.00
_cell.angle_gamma   90.00
#
_symmetry.space_group_name_H-M   'P 1'
#
loop_
_entity.id
_entity.type
_entity.pdbx_description
1 polymer ?
#
loop_
_entity_poly.entity_id
_entity_poly.type
_entity_poly.pdbx_seq_one_letter_code
_entity_poly.pdbx_strand_id
1 'polypeptide(L)'
;SPSYFVGIDFYAQDDTIFFSDTSKDMIYKQKTDGSGREILTANRVESVEDLAFDWISKNLYWTDPRYRSISVMRLADKSRRAIVQNLNNPRSIVVHPVIGYIFWTDWFRPAKIMRAWSDGSHALPIVNTTLGWPNGLAIDWSSLRLYWVDAFFDKIEHSTFDGLDRRT
;
A
#
# COMPACT_ATOMS: atom_id res chain seq x y z
N SER A 1 14.33 22.22 -1.73
CA SER A 1 14.77 21.06 -0.93
C SER A 1 15.00 19.86 -1.85
N PRO A 2 15.97 18.98 -1.55
CA PRO A 2 16.16 17.74 -2.29
C PRO A 2 14.91 16.86 -2.22
N SER A 3 14.66 16.07 -3.27
CA SER A 3 13.56 15.09 -3.29
C SER A 3 13.88 13.89 -2.41
N TYR A 4 12.85 13.30 -1.81
CA TYR A 4 12.96 12.06 -1.04
C TYR A 4 11.84 11.11 -1.45
N PHE A 5 12.20 10.09 -2.24
CA PHE A 5 11.24 9.13 -2.79
C PHE A 5 11.11 7.92 -1.88
N VAL A 6 9.86 7.48 -1.61
CA VAL A 6 9.58 6.40 -0.65
C VAL A 6 8.75 5.30 -1.27
N GLY A 7 7.49 5.59 -1.61
CA GLY A 7 6.60 4.63 -2.26
C GLY A 7 6.75 4.67 -3.77
N ILE A 8 6.60 3.53 -4.42
CA ILE A 8 6.58 3.40 -5.88
C ILE A 8 5.69 2.22 -6.29
N ASP A 9 4.96 2.37 -7.40
CA ASP A 9 4.32 1.25 -8.08
C ASP A 9 4.29 1.49 -9.60
N PHE A 10 3.97 0.46 -10.38
CA PHE A 10 4.07 0.46 -11.82
C PHE A 10 2.79 -0.05 -12.50
N TYR A 11 2.40 0.65 -13.56
CA TYR A 11 1.33 0.25 -14.45
C TYR A 11 1.90 -0.14 -15.82
N ALA A 12 2.06 -1.46 -16.00
CA ALA A 12 2.74 -2.04 -17.16
C ALA A 12 2.10 -1.72 -18.50
N GLN A 13 0.77 -1.69 -18.58
CA GLN A 13 0.07 -1.46 -19.86
C GLN A 13 0.28 -0.04 -20.40
N ASP A 14 0.58 0.95 -19.55
CA ASP A 14 0.83 2.34 -19.93
C ASP A 14 2.27 2.76 -19.63
N ASP A 15 3.18 1.82 -19.34
CA ASP A 15 4.59 2.08 -19.06
C ASP A 15 4.81 3.26 -18.09
N THR A 16 4.05 3.24 -17.00
CA THR A 16 3.86 4.37 -16.10
C THR A 16 4.27 3.99 -14.69
N ILE A 17 5.07 4.82 -14.05
CA ILE A 17 5.37 4.74 -12.62
C ILE A 17 4.53 5.75 -11.83
N PHE A 18 4.13 5.34 -10.64
CA PHE A 18 3.58 6.18 -9.59
C PHE A 18 4.59 6.23 -8.46
N PHE A 19 4.89 7.39 -7.90
CA PHE A 19 5.84 7.49 -6.80
C PHE A 19 5.54 8.68 -5.89
N SER A 20 5.85 8.54 -4.60
CA SER A 20 5.73 9.62 -3.63
C SER A 20 7.04 10.39 -3.48
N ASP A 21 6.95 11.70 -3.30
CA ASP A 21 8.06 12.56 -2.88
C ASP A 21 7.67 13.20 -1.54
N THR A 22 8.14 12.64 -0.43
CA THR A 22 7.72 13.08 0.92
C THR A 22 8.36 14.40 1.33
N SER A 23 9.40 14.88 0.63
CA SER A 23 9.93 16.22 0.88
C SER A 23 9.08 17.32 0.25
N LYS A 24 8.19 16.95 -0.68
CA LYS A 24 7.25 17.85 -1.36
C LYS A 24 5.80 17.61 -0.99
N ASP A 25 5.52 16.59 -0.18
CA ASP A 25 4.19 16.14 0.19
C ASP A 25 3.28 15.81 -1.02
N MET A 26 3.82 15.14 -2.05
CA MET A 26 3.10 14.89 -3.31
C MET A 26 3.28 13.47 -3.84
N ILE A 27 2.27 12.96 -4.54
CA ILE A 27 2.35 11.76 -5.37
C ILE A 27 2.38 12.16 -6.85
N TYR A 28 3.27 11.55 -7.61
CA TYR A 28 3.48 11.79 -9.04
C TYR A 28 3.09 10.57 -9.88
N LYS A 29 2.73 10.85 -11.14
CA LYS A 29 2.72 9.89 -12.25
C LYS A 29 3.80 10.31 -13.25
N GLN A 30 4.54 9.37 -13.83
CA GLN A 30 5.50 9.64 -14.90
C GLN A 30 5.65 8.41 -15.80
N LYS A 31 6.02 8.61 -17.06
CA LYS A 31 6.46 7.51 -17.94
C LYS A 31 7.86 7.03 -17.53
N THR A 32 8.19 5.77 -17.80
CA THR A 32 9.52 5.23 -17.46
C THR A 32 10.65 5.87 -18.27
N ASP A 33 10.35 6.41 -19.45
CA ASP A 33 11.27 7.23 -20.26
C ASP A 33 11.55 8.63 -19.67
N GLY A 34 10.90 8.99 -18.56
CA GLY A 34 11.03 10.26 -17.88
C GLY A 34 10.12 11.37 -18.41
N SER A 35 9.31 11.12 -19.44
CA SER A 35 8.34 12.08 -19.97
C SER A 35 7.04 12.12 -19.15
N GLY A 36 6.21 13.13 -19.41
CA GLY A 36 4.84 13.17 -18.91
C GLY A 36 4.68 13.20 -17.38
N ARG A 37 5.62 13.83 -16.66
CA ARG A 37 5.52 13.97 -15.21
C ARG A 37 4.32 14.82 -14.83
N GLU A 38 3.45 14.28 -13.98
CA GLU A 38 2.23 14.91 -13.49
C GLU A 38 2.13 14.76 -11.97
N ILE A 39 1.63 15.79 -11.28
CA ILE A 39 1.23 15.71 -9.87
C ILE A 39 -0.19 15.17 -9.79
N LEU A 40 -0.38 14.07 -9.08
CA LEU A 40 -1.69 13.44 -8.93
C LEU A 40 -2.51 14.04 -7.79
N THR A 41 -1.86 14.39 -6.67
CA THR A 41 -2.52 14.90 -5.48
C THR A 41 -2.66 16.42 -5.53
N ALA A 42 -3.89 16.93 -5.68
CA ALA A 42 -4.14 18.37 -5.67
C ALA A 42 -3.84 19.03 -4.30
N ASN A 43 -4.01 18.27 -3.22
CA ASN A 43 -3.68 18.65 -1.85
C ASN A 43 -2.51 17.80 -1.34
N ARG A 44 -1.76 18.34 -0.37
CA ARG A 44 -0.60 17.67 0.22
C ARG A 44 -0.94 16.29 0.81
N VAL A 45 0.04 15.39 0.73
CA VAL A 45 0.09 14.08 1.39
C VAL A 45 1.39 14.02 2.17
N GLU A 46 1.32 14.05 3.50
CA GLU A 46 2.49 14.41 4.34
C GLU A 46 3.50 13.26 4.49
N SER A 47 3.05 12.00 4.55
CA SER A 47 3.94 10.89 4.91
C SER A 47 3.61 9.62 4.15
N VAL A 48 3.54 9.69 2.83
CA VAL A 48 3.24 8.50 2.02
C VAL A 48 4.36 7.47 2.13
N GLU A 49 4.09 6.36 2.82
CA GLU A 49 5.05 5.27 3.07
C GLU A 49 5.07 4.26 1.93
N ASP A 50 3.92 3.91 1.36
CA ASP A 50 3.82 2.91 0.29
C ASP A 50 2.63 3.20 -0.65
N LEU A 51 2.71 2.67 -1.87
CA LEU A 51 1.73 2.86 -2.95
C LEU A 51 1.33 1.51 -3.54
N ALA A 52 0.06 1.36 -3.91
CA ALA A 52 -0.44 0.20 -4.65
C ALA A 52 -1.45 0.63 -5.72
N PHE A 53 -1.25 0.19 -6.96
CA PHE A 53 -2.09 0.54 -8.09
C PHE A 53 -2.98 -0.63 -8.52
N ASP A 54 -4.29 -0.44 -8.41
CA ASP A 54 -5.28 -1.32 -9.00
C ASP A 54 -5.40 -1.01 -10.50
N TRP A 55 -4.76 -1.84 -11.31
CA TRP A 55 -4.77 -1.69 -12.77
C TRP A 55 -6.11 -2.02 -13.43
N ILE A 56 -7.06 -2.65 -12.73
CA ILE A 56 -8.39 -2.95 -13.29
C ILE A 56 -9.27 -1.72 -13.11
N SER A 57 -9.41 -1.23 -11.89
CA SER A 57 -10.29 -0.09 -11.56
C SER A 57 -9.64 1.28 -11.76
N LYS A 58 -8.33 1.31 -12.04
CA LYS A 58 -7.50 2.53 -12.16
C LYS A 58 -7.53 3.37 -10.88
N ASN A 59 -7.46 2.69 -9.74
CA ASN A 59 -7.39 3.29 -8.41
C ASN A 59 -5.96 3.20 -7.87
N LEU A 60 -5.45 4.30 -7.33
CA LEU A 60 -4.19 4.34 -6.60
C LEU A 60 -4.47 4.39 -5.11
N TYR A 61 -3.89 3.46 -4.36
CA TYR A 61 -3.97 3.32 -2.91
C TYR A 61 -2.66 3.74 -2.27
N TRP A 62 -2.72 4.30 -1.07
CA TRP A 62 -1.51 4.58 -0.29
C TRP A 62 -1.78 4.62 1.21
N THR A 63 -0.71 4.37 1.97
CA THR A 63 -0.65 4.51 3.41
C THR A 63 -0.08 5.88 3.78
N ASP A 64 -0.66 6.52 4.80
CA ASP A 64 -0.18 7.78 5.34
C ASP A 64 -0.24 7.72 6.88
N PRO A 65 0.90 7.49 7.58
CA PRO A 65 0.94 7.46 9.03
C PRO A 65 0.62 8.80 9.68
N ARG A 66 0.93 9.90 8.99
CA ARG A 66 0.72 11.25 9.51
C ARG A 66 -0.76 11.60 9.54
N TYR A 67 -1.50 11.22 8.48
CA TYR A 67 -2.97 11.26 8.48
C TYR A 67 -3.64 10.02 9.08
N ARG A 68 -2.85 9.05 9.58
CA ARG A 68 -3.35 7.83 10.23
C ARG A 68 -4.38 7.08 9.37
N SER A 69 -4.12 6.98 8.06
CA SER A 69 -5.12 6.49 7.11
C SER A 69 -4.54 5.68 5.95
N ILE A 70 -5.42 4.91 5.30
CA ILE A 70 -5.25 4.47 3.93
C ILE A 70 -6.22 5.28 3.08
N SER A 71 -5.69 5.87 2.02
CA SER A 71 -6.47 6.63 1.05
C SER A 71 -6.49 5.93 -0.30
N VAL A 72 -7.55 6.20 -1.07
CA VAL A 72 -7.68 5.79 -2.47
C VAL A 72 -7.97 7.01 -3.32
N MET A 73 -7.42 7.02 -4.52
CA MET A 73 -7.73 7.99 -5.56
C MET A 73 -8.06 7.27 -6.87
N ARG A 74 -9.19 7.61 -7.47
CA ARG A 74 -9.54 7.17 -8.82
C ARG A 74 -8.85 8.08 -9.82
N LEU A 75 -8.04 7.53 -10.72
CA LEU A 75 -7.27 8.34 -11.68
C LEU A 75 -8.15 9.05 -12.72
N ALA A 76 -9.29 8.45 -13.08
CA ALA A 76 -10.16 8.97 -14.13
C ALA A 76 -10.74 10.37 -13.83
N ASP A 77 -11.12 10.62 -12.57
CA ASP A 77 -11.75 11.86 -12.13
C ASP A 77 -10.96 12.57 -11.00
N LYS A 78 -9.82 12.00 -10.60
CA LYS A 78 -8.97 12.45 -9.49
C LYS A 78 -9.72 12.56 -8.15
N SER A 79 -10.86 11.87 -8.00
CA SER A 79 -11.57 11.81 -6.74
C SER A 79 -10.75 11.02 -5.72
N ARG A 80 -10.66 11.55 -4.50
CA ARG A 80 -9.86 11.00 -3.40
C ARG A 80 -10.72 10.84 -2.15
N ARG A 81 -10.55 9.74 -1.43
CA ARG A 81 -11.14 9.55 -0.09
C ARG A 81 -10.24 8.68 0.81
N ALA A 82 -10.29 8.93 2.11
CA ALA A 82 -9.73 8.02 3.11
C ALA A 82 -10.70 6.85 3.33
N ILE A 83 -10.23 5.62 3.10
CA ILE A 83 -11.06 4.39 3.17
C ILE A 83 -10.84 3.61 4.46
N VAL A 84 -9.68 3.75 5.09
CA VAL A 84 -9.40 3.23 6.43
C VAL A 84 -8.79 4.35 7.25
N GLN A 85 -9.29 4.58 8.46
CA GLN A 85 -8.88 5.68 9.33
C GLN A 85 -8.53 5.16 10.72
N ASN A 86 -7.97 6.04 11.57
CA ASN A 86 -7.54 5.71 12.93
C ASN A 86 -6.47 4.62 12.98
N LEU A 87 -5.65 4.52 11.93
CA LEU A 87 -4.47 3.65 11.92
C LEU A 87 -3.41 4.21 12.87
N ASN A 88 -2.51 3.37 13.35
CA ASN A 88 -1.45 3.85 14.23
C ASN A 88 -0.19 4.10 13.41
N ASN A 89 0.43 3.04 12.92
CA ASN A 89 1.65 3.13 12.12
C ASN A 89 1.51 2.28 10.84
N PRO A 90 0.62 2.67 9.90
CA PRO A 90 0.48 1.95 8.63
C PRO A 90 1.79 2.03 7.83
N ARG A 91 2.19 0.96 7.14
CA ARG A 91 3.40 0.99 6.29
C ARG A 91 3.15 0.43 4.91
N SER A 92 3.31 -0.87 4.68
CA SER A 92 3.18 -1.41 3.33
C SER A 92 1.72 -1.67 2.98
N ILE A 93 1.39 -1.55 1.69
CA ILE A 93 0.07 -1.84 1.14
C ILE A 93 0.18 -2.56 -0.20
N VAL A 94 -0.66 -3.57 -0.41
CA VAL A 94 -0.81 -4.26 -1.71
C VAL A 94 -2.29 -4.49 -2.00
N VAL A 95 -2.64 -4.55 -3.29
CA VAL A 95 -4.02 -4.74 -3.77
C VAL A 95 -4.14 -6.00 -4.64
N HIS A 96 -5.20 -6.77 -4.43
CA HIS A 96 -5.60 -7.88 -5.29
C HIS A 96 -6.88 -7.53 -6.07
N PRO A 97 -6.81 -6.89 -7.25
CA PRO A 97 -7.98 -6.27 -7.87
C PRO A 97 -9.01 -7.27 -8.40
N VAL A 98 -8.60 -8.51 -8.71
CA VAL A 98 -9.53 -9.57 -9.16
C VAL A 98 -10.43 -10.07 -8.01
N ILE A 99 -9.90 -10.15 -6.80
CA ILE A 99 -10.65 -10.63 -5.61
C ILE A 99 -11.28 -9.44 -4.88
N GLY A 100 -10.74 -8.23 -5.06
CA GLY A 100 -11.22 -7.02 -4.41
C GLY A 100 -10.72 -6.89 -2.98
N TYR A 101 -9.49 -7.32 -2.69
CA TYR A 101 -8.85 -7.14 -1.39
C TYR A 101 -7.71 -6.13 -1.42
N ILE A 102 -7.58 -5.41 -0.31
CA ILE A 102 -6.35 -4.71 0.05
C ILE A 102 -5.76 -5.35 1.30
N PHE A 103 -4.44 -5.37 1.37
CA PHE A 103 -3.69 -5.82 2.54
C PHE A 103 -2.74 -4.71 2.95
N TRP A 104 -2.57 -4.51 4.25
CA TRP A 104 -1.60 -3.54 4.74
C TRP A 104 -1.00 -3.98 6.07
N THR A 105 0.15 -3.39 6.40
CA THR A 105 0.81 -3.58 7.69
C THR A 105 0.56 -2.38 8.60
N ASP A 106 0.40 -2.62 9.90
CA ASP A 106 0.43 -1.60 10.95
C ASP A 106 1.36 -2.10 12.06
N TRP A 107 2.49 -1.42 12.26
CA TRP A 107 3.57 -1.88 13.14
C TRP A 107 3.48 -1.34 14.57
N PHE A 108 2.41 -0.63 14.93
CA PHE A 108 2.15 -0.29 16.33
C PHE A 108 1.81 -1.55 17.13
N ARG A 109 2.33 -1.69 18.35
CA ARG A 109 2.15 -2.93 19.13
C ARG A 109 0.73 -3.05 19.72
N PRO A 110 0.06 -4.21 19.61
CA PRO A 110 0.48 -5.40 18.86
C PRO A 110 0.43 -5.19 17.35
N ALA A 111 1.56 -5.46 16.68
CA ALA A 111 1.69 -5.27 15.24
C ALA A 111 0.78 -6.25 14.49
N LYS A 112 0.26 -5.81 13.35
CA LYS A 112 -0.76 -6.54 12.61
C LYS A 112 -0.57 -6.40 11.11
N ILE A 113 -0.90 -7.48 10.41
CA ILE A 113 -1.19 -7.48 8.98
C ILE A 113 -2.69 -7.59 8.85
N MET A 114 -3.27 -6.66 8.11
CA MET A 114 -4.70 -6.49 7.96
C MET A 114 -5.13 -6.83 6.54
N ARG A 115 -6.38 -7.24 6.39
CA ARG A 115 -7.09 -7.36 5.11
C ARG A 115 -8.39 -6.56 5.19
N ALA A 116 -8.79 -5.93 4.10
CA ALA A 116 -10.12 -5.36 3.90
C ALA A 116 -10.57 -5.60 2.46
N TRP A 117 -11.84 -5.32 2.18
CA TRP A 117 -12.30 -5.12 0.81
C TRP A 117 -11.66 -3.85 0.22
N SER A 118 -11.60 -3.76 -1.12
CA SER A 118 -10.95 -2.64 -1.83
C SER A 118 -11.55 -1.26 -1.57
N ASP A 119 -12.72 -1.19 -0.93
CA ASP A 119 -13.36 0.05 -0.47
C ASP A 119 -13.03 0.41 0.99
N GLY A 120 -12.23 -0.42 1.68
CA GLY A 120 -11.83 -0.28 3.08
C GLY A 120 -12.77 -0.96 4.08
N SER A 121 -13.91 -1.48 3.64
CA SER A 121 -14.86 -2.19 4.50
C SER A 121 -14.37 -3.59 4.88
N HIS A 122 -14.99 -4.20 5.91
CA HIS A 122 -14.63 -5.53 6.39
C HIS A 122 -13.15 -5.70 6.79
N ALA A 123 -12.55 -4.62 7.30
CA ALA A 123 -11.19 -4.61 7.81
C ALA A 123 -11.03 -5.58 9.00
N LEU A 124 -10.11 -6.54 8.90
CA LEU A 124 -9.81 -7.50 9.95
C LEU A 124 -8.32 -7.89 9.96
N PRO A 125 -7.75 -8.21 11.13
CA PRO A 125 -6.38 -8.72 11.21
C PRO A 125 -6.31 -10.16 10.71
N ILE A 126 -5.38 -10.45 9.81
CA ILE A 126 -5.09 -11.82 9.34
C ILE A 126 -3.84 -12.40 10.02
N VAL A 127 -2.93 -11.54 10.49
CA VAL A 127 -1.81 -11.92 11.36
C VAL A 127 -1.65 -10.85 12.42
N ASN A 128 -1.65 -11.23 13.69
CA ASN A 128 -1.52 -10.30 14.84
C ASN A 128 -0.64 -10.86 15.96
N THR A 129 0.08 -11.95 15.69
CA THR A 129 1.00 -12.62 16.61
C THR A 129 2.38 -12.73 16.00
N THR A 130 3.41 -12.64 16.83
CA THR A 130 4.81 -12.80 16.40
C THR A 130 5.17 -11.90 15.21
N LEU A 131 4.74 -10.64 15.31
CA LEU A 131 5.06 -9.54 14.39
C LEU A 131 5.74 -8.42 15.17
N GLY A 132 6.84 -7.91 14.64
CA GLY A 132 7.59 -6.78 15.13
C GLY A 132 7.46 -5.63 14.15
N TRP A 133 8.24 -5.66 13.06
CA TRP A 133 8.25 -4.61 12.04
C TRP A 133 7.92 -5.19 10.65
N PRO A 134 6.64 -5.51 10.38
CA PRO A 134 6.20 -5.96 9.07
C PRO A 134 6.28 -4.80 8.05
N ASN A 135 7.37 -4.78 7.28
CA ASN A 135 7.78 -3.60 6.51
C ASN A 135 7.37 -3.62 5.05
N GLY A 136 7.23 -4.81 4.47
CA GLY A 136 6.90 -4.99 3.05
C GLY A 136 5.94 -6.15 2.88
N LEU A 137 5.05 -6.02 1.89
CA LEU A 137 4.10 -7.04 1.48
C LEU A 137 4.29 -7.39 0.01
N ALA A 138 3.99 -8.63 -0.35
CA ALA A 138 3.89 -9.07 -1.74
C ALA A 138 2.81 -10.14 -1.89
N ILE A 139 2.13 -10.14 -3.03
CA ILE A 139 1.10 -11.14 -3.36
C ILE A 139 1.68 -12.15 -4.35
N ASP A 140 1.58 -13.43 -4.03
CA ASP A 140 1.65 -14.51 -5.02
C ASP A 140 0.22 -14.81 -5.50
N TRP A 141 -0.03 -14.37 -6.73
CA TRP A 141 -1.32 -14.50 -7.41
C TRP A 141 -1.67 -15.94 -7.76
N SER A 142 -0.66 -16.76 -8.05
CA SER A 142 -0.86 -18.14 -8.48
C SER A 142 -1.21 -19.04 -7.30
N SER A 143 -0.55 -18.81 -6.16
CA SER A 143 -0.76 -19.60 -4.93
C SER A 143 -1.78 -18.98 -3.98
N LEU A 144 -2.30 -17.78 -4.28
CA LEU A 144 -3.19 -16.99 -3.42
C LEU A 144 -2.59 -16.78 -2.01
N ARG A 145 -1.32 -16.37 -1.98
CA ARG A 145 -0.56 -16.16 -0.74
C ARG A 145 -0.09 -14.73 -0.59
N LEU A 146 -0.11 -14.27 0.66
CA LEU A 146 0.50 -13.00 1.05
C LEU A 146 1.84 -13.30 1.73
N TYR A 147 2.90 -12.69 1.21
CA TYR A 147 4.24 -12.71 1.77
C TYR A 147 4.50 -11.39 2.49
N TRP A 148 5.26 -11.44 3.58
CA TRP A 148 5.73 -10.25 4.27
C TRP A 148 7.15 -10.42 4.79
N VAL A 149 7.84 -9.29 4.92
CA VAL A 149 9.15 -9.21 5.58
C VAL A 149 8.98 -8.57 6.95
N ASP A 150 9.51 -9.20 8.00
CA ASP A 150 9.56 -8.65 9.36
C ASP A 150 11.01 -8.29 9.70
N ALA A 151 11.29 -6.98 9.71
CA ALA A 151 12.64 -6.46 9.93
C ALA A 151 13.07 -6.47 11.41
N PHE A 152 12.18 -6.76 12.35
CA PHE A 152 12.54 -6.89 13.76
C PHE A 152 12.93 -8.33 14.11
N PHE A 153 12.28 -9.29 13.47
CA PHE A 153 12.53 -10.72 13.69
C PHE A 153 13.41 -11.37 12.60
N ASP A 154 13.95 -10.58 11.67
CA ASP A 154 14.83 -11.01 10.59
C ASP A 154 14.30 -12.22 9.81
N LYS A 155 13.02 -12.17 9.42
CA LYS A 155 12.36 -13.27 8.71
C LYS A 155 11.45 -12.79 7.59
N ILE A 156 11.28 -13.66 6.61
CA ILE A 156 10.23 -13.58 5.59
C ILE A 156 9.24 -14.69 5.92
N GLU A 157 7.96 -14.39 5.87
CA GLU A 157 6.91 -15.37 6.10
C GLU A 157 5.80 -15.17 5.08
N HIS A 158 4.93 -16.16 4.95
CA HIS A 158 3.76 -16.08 4.11
C HIS A 158 2.61 -16.91 4.65
N SER A 159 1.39 -16.59 4.22
CA SER A 159 0.18 -17.34 4.57
C SER A 159 -0.85 -17.22 3.44
N THR A 160 -1.96 -17.96 3.56
CA THR A 160 -3.16 -17.67 2.75
C THR A 160 -3.71 -16.28 3.07
N PHE A 161 -4.59 -15.74 2.23
CA PHE A 161 -5.21 -14.43 2.48
C PHE A 161 -6.09 -14.35 3.74
N ASP A 162 -6.41 -15.48 4.37
CA ASP A 162 -7.10 -15.55 5.67
C ASP A 162 -6.14 -15.73 6.86
N GLY A 163 -4.82 -15.67 6.63
CA GLY A 163 -3.81 -15.86 7.67
C GLY A 163 -3.52 -17.32 8.02
N LEU A 164 -4.17 -18.27 7.34
CA LEU A 164 -4.01 -19.71 7.57
C LEU A 164 -2.77 -20.24 6.86
N ASP A 165 -2.26 -21.39 7.33
CA ASP A 165 -1.07 -22.05 6.77
C ASP A 165 0.13 -21.08 6.66
N ARG A 166 0.43 -20.40 7.78
CA ARG A 166 1.58 -19.51 7.94
C ARG A 166 2.88 -20.31 7.95
N ARG A 167 3.83 -19.92 7.10
CA ARG A 167 5.15 -20.54 6.97
C ARG A 167 6.25 -19.47 6.87
N THR A 168 7.48 -19.90 7.12
CA THR A 168 8.71 -19.12 6.97
C THR A 168 9.49 -19.68 5.79
#